data_AF-A0A2G5KI89-F1
#
_entry.id   AF-A0A2G5KI89-F1
#
_cell.length_a   1.000
_cell.length_b   1.000
_cell.length_c   1.000
_cell.angle_alpha   90.00
_cell.angle_beta   90.00
_cell.angle_gamma   90.00
#
_symmetry.space_group_name_H-M   'P 1'
#
loop_
_entity.id
_entity.type
_entity.pdbx_description
1 polymer ?
#
loop_
_entity_poly.entity_id
_entity_poly.type
_entity_poly.pdbx_seq_one_letter_code
_entity_poly.pdbx_strand_id
1 'polypeptide(L)' 'MLEQNKNPFKGIQGDLKDVPPELRNKVMHDIAIAKLIMEMATLFTGNYSAIIEGMLKTSGSNNKK' A
#
# COMPACT_ATOMS: atom_id res chain seq x y z
N MET A 1 -51.22 -19.54 1.32
CA MET A 1 -49.79 -19.90 1.14
C MET A 1 -49.00 -18.61 1.30
N LEU A 2 -48.22 -18.49 2.37
CA LEU A 2 -47.44 -17.28 2.66
C LEU A 2 -46.15 -17.36 1.84
N GLU A 3 -46.16 -16.73 0.67
CA GLU A 3 -44.97 -16.45 -0.13
C GLU A 3 -43.98 -15.67 0.75
N GLN A 4 -42.96 -16.35 1.27
CA GLN A 4 -41.90 -15.73 2.04
C GLN A 4 -41.15 -14.77 1.13
N ASN A 5 -41.36 -13.48 1.34
CA ASN A 5 -40.60 -12.39 0.73
C ASN A 5 -39.13 -12.49 1.18
N LYS A 6 -38.35 -13.34 0.50
CA LYS A 6 -36.92 -13.50 0.73
C LYS A 6 -36.25 -12.22 0.24
N ASN A 7 -35.91 -11.36 1.21
CA ASN A 7 -35.17 -10.13 0.96
C ASN A 7 -33.92 -10.42 0.07
N PRO A 8 -33.85 -9.83 -1.13
CA PRO A 8 -32.78 -10.11 -2.11
C PRO A 8 -31.41 -9.58 -1.67
N PHE A 9 -31.37 -8.65 -0.71
CA PHE A 9 -30.13 -8.09 -0.17
C PHE A 9 -29.49 -9.00 0.89
N LYS A 10 -30.22 -9.97 1.45
CA LYS A 10 -29.66 -10.92 2.45
C LYS A 10 -28.55 -11.79 1.88
N GLY A 11 -28.59 -12.10 0.57
CA GLY A 11 -27.55 -12.88 -0.11
C GLY A 11 -26.30 -12.07 -0.48
N ILE A 12 -26.40 -10.74 -0.52
CA ILE A 12 -25.28 -9.86 -0.88
C ILE A 12 -24.31 -9.70 0.30
N GLN A 13 -24.81 -9.71 1.53
CA GLN A 13 -24.00 -9.57 2.75
C GLN A 13 -23.45 -10.91 3.26
N GLY A 14 -23.97 -12.04 2.77
CA GLY A 14 -23.87 -13.33 3.44
C GLY A 14 -22.58 -14.12 3.24
N ASP A 15 -21.69 -13.70 2.33
CA ASP A 15 -20.45 -14.43 2.07
C ASP A 15 -19.40 -13.46 1.52
N LEU A 16 -19.01 -12.47 2.34
CA LEU A 16 -17.77 -11.73 2.11
C LEU A 16 -16.62 -12.73 2.28
N LYS A 17 -16.36 -13.50 1.23
CA LYS A 17 -15.29 -14.49 1.20
C LYS A 17 -13.98 -13.76 1.44
N ASP A 18 -13.25 -14.19 2.47
CA ASP A 18 -11.95 -13.64 2.74
C ASP A 18 -11.07 -13.73 1.50
N VAL A 19 -10.35 -12.64 1.23
CA VAL A 19 -9.46 -12.54 0.08
C VAL A 19 -8.41 -13.63 0.20
N PRO A 20 -8.14 -14.42 -0.86
CA PRO A 20 -7.07 -15.40 -0.85
C PRO A 20 -5.75 -14.75 -0.38
N PRO A 21 -5.00 -15.39 0.55
CA PRO A 21 -3.85 -14.76 1.20
C PRO A 21 -2.77 -14.33 0.20
N GLU A 22 -2.59 -15.07 -0.88
CA GLU A 22 -1.68 -14.73 -1.98
C GLU A 22 -2.07 -13.43 -2.68
N LEU A 23 -3.35 -13.29 -3.06
CA LEU A 23 -3.86 -12.09 -3.72
C LEU A 23 -3.81 -10.87 -2.81
N ARG A 24 -4.13 -11.06 -1.51
CA ARG A 24 -4.01 -10.00 -0.51
C ARG A 24 -2.58 -9.49 -0.40
N ASN A 25 -1.60 -10.39 -0.30
CA ASN A 25 -0.20 -10.02 -0.20
C ASN A 25 0.29 -9.28 -1.44
N LYS A 26 -0.07 -9.77 -2.63
CA LYS A 26 0.30 -9.12 -3.90
C LYS A 26 -0.26 -7.69 -4.00
N VAL A 27 -1.56 -7.53 -3.74
CA VAL A 27 -2.21 -6.21 -3.80
C VAL A 27 -1.65 -5.26 -2.73
N MET A 28 -1.43 -5.74 -1.50
CA MET A 28 -0.87 -4.90 -0.43
C MET A 28 0.57 -4.49 -0.70
N HIS A 29 1.37 -5.32 -1.38
CA HIS A 29 2.72 -4.96 -1.81
C HIS A 29 2.71 -3.79 -2.81
N ASP A 30 1.86 -3.88 -3.83
CA ASP A 30 1.72 -2.81 -4.84
C ASP A 30 1.23 -1.50 -4.20
N ILE A 31 0.27 -1.59 -3.27
CA ILE A 31 -0.22 -0.43 -2.50
C ILE A 31 0.92 0.17 -1.67
N ALA A 32 1.75 -0.64 -1.01
CA ALA A 32 2.85 -0.14 -0.19
C ALA A 32 3.88 0.62 -1.04
N ILE A 33 4.21 0.12 -2.24
CA ILE A 33 5.11 0.81 -3.17
C ILE A 33 4.49 2.12 -3.65
N ALA A 34 3.22 2.11 -4.07
CA ALA A 34 2.54 3.33 -4.52
C ALA A 34 2.49 4.39 -3.41
N LYS A 35 2.19 3.99 -2.17
CA LYS A 35 2.20 4.89 -1.00
C LYS A 35 3.59 5.44 -0.72
N LEU A 36 4.62 4.59 -0.77
CA LEU A 36 5.99 5.05 -0.62
C LEU A 36 6.33 6.11 -1.67
N ILE A 37 6.06 5.85 -2.95
CA ILE A 37 6.32 6.81 -4.03
C ILE A 37 5.54 8.11 -3.80
N MET A 38 4.27 8.02 -3.38
CA MET A 38 3.44 9.18 -3.09
C MET A 38 3.97 10.00 -1.89
N GLU A 39 4.41 9.32 -0.84
CA GLU A 39 5.03 9.94 0.34
C GLU A 39 6.36 10.60 -0.03
N MET A 40 7.19 9.94 -0.84
CA MET A 40 8.41 10.56 -1.38
C MET A 40 8.07 11.77 -2.26
N ALA A 41 7.05 11.67 -3.13
CA ALA A 41 6.56 12.75 -3.97
C ALA A 41 6.12 13.97 -3.15
N THR A 42 5.46 13.71 -2.03
CA THR A 42 4.91 14.73 -1.12
C THR A 42 5.99 15.32 -0.21
N LEU A 43 6.89 14.50 0.33
CA LEU A 43 7.95 14.92 1.26
C LEU A 43 9.10 15.64 0.56
N PHE A 44 9.37 15.30 -0.71
CA PHE A 44 10.53 15.80 -1.46
C PHE A 44 10.13 16.65 -2.66
N THR A 45 9.17 17.56 -2.48
CA THR A 45 8.79 18.58 -3.47
C THR A 45 9.91 19.54 -3.90
N GLY A 46 11.17 19.29 -3.49
CA GLY A 46 12.37 19.89 -4.05
C GLY A 46 13.58 18.93 -4.03
N ASN A 47 14.21 18.75 -5.20
CA ASN A 47 15.53 18.12 -5.44
C ASN A 47 15.81 16.74 -4.81
N TYR A 48 15.16 15.70 -5.33
CA TYR A 48 15.50 14.28 -5.06
C TYR A 48 16.99 13.97 -5.23
N SER A 49 17.64 14.54 -6.25
CA SER A 49 19.07 14.34 -6.52
C SER A 49 19.95 14.74 -5.34
N ALA A 50 19.68 15.89 -4.72
CA ALA A 50 20.49 16.41 -3.61
C ALA A 50 20.33 15.56 -2.34
N ILE A 51 19.13 15.02 -2.12
CA ILE A 51 18.82 14.22 -0.92
C ILE A 51 19.39 12.81 -1.04
N ILE A 52 19.25 12.18 -2.20
CA ILE A 52 19.88 10.89 -2.50
C ILE A 52 21.40 11.02 -2.42
N GLU A 53 21.97 12.08 -2.99
CA GLU A 53 23.40 12.36 -2.90
C GLU A 53 23.87 12.60 -1.46
N GLY A 54 23.10 13.35 -0.66
CA GLY A 54 23.37 13.56 0.77
C GLY A 54 23.31 12.26 1.59
N MET A 55 22.33 11.39 1.31
CA MET A 55 22.20 10.09 1.96
C MET A 55 23.39 9.17 1.63
N LEU A 56 23.78 9.08 0.36
CA LEU A 56 24.93 8.27 -0.08
C LEU A 56 26.25 8.78 0.50
N LYS A 57 26.45 10.11 0.54
CA LYS A 57 27.63 10.73 1.15
C LYS A 57 27.70 10.49 2.66
N THR A 58 26.55 10.53 3.36
CA THR A 58 26.49 10.28 4.81
C THR A 58 26.83 8.83 5.13
N SER A 59 26.38 7.87 4.30
CA SER A 59 26.68 6.44 4.46
C SER A 59 28.17 6.11 4.23
N GLY A 60 28.83 6.80 3.30
CA GLY A 60 30.25 6.60 2.98
C GLY A 60 31.25 7.30 3.92
N SER A 61 30.80 8.18 4.82
CA SER A 61 31.69 9.06 5.60
C SER A 61 32.11 8.52 6.99
N ASN A 62 31.82 7.26 7.33
CA ASN A 62 32.20 6.66 8.62
C ASN A 62 33.61 6.01 8.65
N ASN A 63 34.50 6.34 7.71
CA ASN A 63 35.87 5.78 7.66
C ASN A 63 36.97 6.86 7.62
N LYS A 64 36.85 7.89 8.47
CA LYS A 64 37.98 8.77 8.83
C LYS A 64 37.96 9.09 10.32
N LYS A 65 38.43 8.15 11.14
CA LYS A 65 39.25 8.43 12.32
C LYS A 65 40.10 7.22 12.65
#